data_AF-A0AAN0LT69-F1
#
_entry.id   AF-A0AAN0LT69-F1
#
_cell.length_a   1.000
_cell.length_b   1.000
_cell.length_c   1.000
_cell.angle_alpha   90.00
_cell.angle_beta   90.00
_cell.angle_gamma   90.00
#
_symmetry.space_group_name_H-M   'P 1'
#
loop_
_entity.id
_entity.type
_entity.pdbx_description
1 polymer ?
#
loop_
_entity_poly.entity_id
_entity_poly.type
_entity_poly.pdbx_seq_one_letter_code
_entity_poly.pdbx_strand_id
1 'polypeptide(L)'
;MAIVAGIYVFDQSQYSRIREIRIEGNHVVSEMEIREAMGINEGDRMILKLPFLVDRKTSSIPGVDNTSSKMYYTQGILTINVTEDAGDRV
;
A
#
# COMPACT_ATOMS: atom_id res chain seq x y z
N MET A 1 25.70 14.28 -8.71
CA MET A 1 25.99 12.88 -9.08
C MET A 1 25.89 11.91 -7.91
N ALA A 2 26.48 12.18 -6.74
CA ALA A 2 26.46 11.27 -5.59
C ALA A 2 25.04 10.94 -5.06
N ILE A 3 24.11 11.91 -5.03
CA ILE A 3 22.73 11.70 -4.55
C ILE A 3 21.96 10.73 -5.47
N VAL A 4 22.11 10.89 -6.79
CA VAL A 4 21.45 10.03 -7.78
C VAL A 4 22.00 8.60 -7.70
N ALA A 5 23.33 8.45 -7.54
CA ALA A 5 23.95 7.14 -7.34
C ALA A 5 23.52 6.48 -6.03
N GLY A 6 23.38 7.26 -4.94
CA GLY A 6 22.88 6.76 -3.66
C GLY A 6 21.43 6.26 -3.73
N ILE A 7 20.55 7.00 -4.40
CA ILE A 7 19.16 6.58 -4.65
C ILE A 7 19.13 5.32 -5.53
N TYR A 8 19.99 5.24 -6.54
CA TYR A 8 20.07 4.07 -7.43
C TYR A 8 20.52 2.81 -6.69
N VAL A 9 21.56 2.89 -5.86
CA VAL A 9 22.04 1.76 -5.05
C VAL A 9 21.01 1.36 -3.99
N PHE A 10 20.34 2.33 -3.37
CA PHE A 10 19.24 2.06 -2.44
C PHE A 10 18.06 1.37 -3.13
N ASP A 11 17.67 1.79 -4.33
CA ASP A 11 16.60 1.17 -5.12
C ASP A 11 16.95 -0.25 -5.62
N GLN A 12 18.24 -0.62 -5.68
CA GLN A 12 18.67 -1.99 -5.98
C GLN A 12 18.64 -2.89 -4.72
N SER A 13 18.52 -2.30 -3.52
CA SER A 13 18.59 -3.03 -2.26
C SER A 13 17.32 -3.80 -1.96
N GLN A 14 17.47 -5.00 -1.40
CA GLN A 14 16.37 -5.80 -0.84
C GLN A 14 15.59 -5.11 0.29
N TYR A 15 16.12 -4.02 0.85
CA TYR A 15 15.43 -3.19 1.84
C TYR A 15 14.50 -2.14 1.19
N SER A 16 14.58 -1.96 -0.13
CA SER A 16 13.68 -1.06 -0.88
C SER A 16 12.47 -1.78 -1.50
N ARG A 17 12.26 -3.04 -1.11
CA ARG A 17 11.22 -3.92 -1.64
C ARG A 17 10.17 -4.21 -0.58
N ILE A 18 8.92 -4.22 -0.99
CA ILE A 18 7.83 -4.69 -0.14
C ILE A 18 8.06 -6.18 0.13
N ARG A 19 8.07 -6.57 1.39
CA ARG A 19 8.22 -7.96 1.86
C ARG A 19 6.93 -8.51 2.43
N GLU A 20 6.08 -7.64 2.93
CA GLU A 20 4.80 -8.01 3.53
C GLU A 20 3.79 -6.89 3.29
N ILE A 21 2.57 -7.28 2.94
CA ILE A 21 1.43 -6.37 2.79
C ILE A 21 0.37 -6.80 3.80
N ARG A 22 0.00 -5.88 4.70
CA ARG A 22 -1.06 -6.07 5.69
C ARG A 22 -2.24 -5.18 5.32
N ILE A 23 -3.41 -5.78 5.17
CA ILE A 23 -4.65 -5.06 4.91
C ILE A 23 -5.53 -5.32 6.14
N GLU A 24 -5.99 -4.24 6.76
CA GLU A 24 -6.71 -4.28 8.03
C GLU A 24 -7.98 -3.42 7.92
N GLY A 25 -9.05 -3.82 8.63
CA GLY A 25 -10.30 -3.07 8.68
C GLY A 25 -11.24 -3.28 7.49
N ASN A 26 -10.86 -4.13 6.53
CA ASN A 26 -11.74 -4.55 5.44
C ASN A 26 -12.68 -5.67 5.93
N HIS A 27 -13.97 -5.53 5.65
CA HIS A 27 -15.02 -6.46 6.05
C HIS A 27 -15.90 -6.90 4.86
N VAL A 28 -16.17 -5.97 3.95
CA VAL A 28 -16.99 -6.12 2.75
C VAL A 28 -16.10 -6.29 1.52
N VAL A 29 -15.07 -5.46 1.38
CA VAL A 29 -14.11 -5.51 0.26
C VAL A 29 -13.03 -6.54 0.58
N SER A 30 -12.79 -7.46 -0.35
CA SER A 30 -11.80 -8.50 -0.14
C SER A 30 -10.37 -7.96 -0.19
N GLU A 31 -9.45 -8.56 0.57
CA GLU A 31 -8.03 -8.19 0.51
C GLU A 31 -7.46 -8.33 -0.92
N MET A 32 -7.90 -9.36 -1.65
CA MET A 32 -7.48 -9.60 -3.03
C MET A 32 -7.89 -8.45 -3.96
N GLU A 33 -9.14 -8.00 -3.85
CA GLU A 33 -9.66 -6.87 -4.63
C GLU A 33 -8.92 -5.58 -4.31
N ILE A 34 -8.63 -5.32 -3.03
CA ILE A 34 -7.81 -4.18 -2.61
C ILE A 34 -6.40 -4.29 -3.20
N ARG A 35 -5.75 -5.46 -3.14
CA ARG A 35 -4.42 -5.68 -3.72
C ARG A 35 -4.40 -5.48 -5.23
N GLU A 36 -5.39 -6.02 -5.94
CA GLU A 36 -5.52 -5.91 -7.40
C GLU A 36 -5.79 -4.48 -7.85
N ALA A 37 -6.75 -3.79 -7.23
CA ALA A 37 -7.04 -2.39 -7.52
C ALA A 37 -5.80 -1.51 -7.28
N MET A 38 -5.01 -1.87 -6.26
CA MET A 38 -3.78 -1.17 -5.95
C MET A 38 -2.59 -1.54 -6.85
N GLY A 39 -2.67 -2.71 -7.50
CA GLY A 39 -1.58 -3.34 -8.23
C GLY A 39 -0.34 -3.53 -7.37
N ILE A 40 -0.50 -3.82 -6.08
CA ILE A 40 0.61 -4.00 -5.12
C ILE A 40 0.91 -5.48 -4.92
N ASN A 41 2.18 -5.83 -4.95
CA ASN A 41 2.66 -7.18 -4.70
C ASN A 41 3.90 -7.17 -3.81
N GLU A 42 4.13 -8.28 -3.11
CA GLU A 42 5.41 -8.54 -2.48
C GLU A 42 6.50 -8.60 -3.56
N GLY A 43 7.64 -7.99 -3.28
CA GLY A 43 8.73 -7.76 -4.23
C GLY A 43 8.62 -6.43 -5.00
N ASP A 44 7.53 -5.68 -4.88
CA ASP A 44 7.42 -4.36 -5.52
C ASP A 44 8.40 -3.35 -4.93
N ARG A 45 8.80 -2.36 -5.75
CA ARG A 45 9.62 -1.24 -5.29
C ARG A 45 8.78 -0.31 -4.43
N MET A 46 9.18 -0.11 -3.17
CA MET A 46 8.46 0.77 -2.24
C MET A 46 8.34 2.21 -2.74
N ILE A 47 9.35 2.70 -3.46
CA ILE A 47 9.36 4.06 -4.00
C ILE A 47 8.24 4.31 -5.01
N LEU A 48 7.69 3.25 -5.62
CA LEU A 48 6.56 3.32 -6.54
C LEU A 48 5.21 3.13 -5.83
N LYS A 49 5.23 2.69 -4.57
CA LYS A 49 4.07 2.33 -3.74
C LYS A 49 4.00 3.19 -2.48
N LEU A 50 4.28 4.48 -2.61
CA LEU A 50 4.27 5.40 -1.48
C LEU A 50 2.86 5.50 -0.88
N PRO A 51 2.72 5.65 0.47
CA PRO A 51 1.42 5.63 1.14
C PRO A 51 0.36 6.52 0.51
N PHE A 52 0.67 7.77 0.17
CA PHE A 52 -0.31 8.68 -0.46
C PHE A 52 -0.81 8.22 -1.84
N LEU A 53 0.00 7.48 -2.60
CA LEU A 53 -0.42 6.87 -3.87
C LEU A 53 -1.32 5.67 -3.62
N VAL A 54 -1.03 4.93 -2.54
CA VAL A 54 -1.83 3.79 -2.10
C VAL A 54 -3.20 4.29 -1.63
N ASP A 55 -3.22 5.20 -0.67
CA ASP A 55 -4.44 5.80 -0.09
C ASP A 55 -5.37 6.37 -1.15
N ARG A 56 -4.82 7.12 -2.12
CA ARG A 56 -5.60 7.73 -3.19
C ARG A 56 -6.33 6.69 -4.05
N LYS A 57 -5.69 5.57 -4.33
CA LYS A 57 -6.27 4.51 -5.16
C LYS A 57 -7.21 3.62 -4.34
N THR A 58 -6.87 3.28 -3.10
CA THR A 58 -7.75 2.48 -2.23
C THR A 58 -9.05 3.22 -1.94
N SER A 59 -8.99 4.53 -1.68
CA SER A 59 -10.19 5.37 -1.48
C SER A 59 -11.05 5.53 -2.74
N SER A 60 -10.58 5.07 -3.91
CA SER A 60 -11.38 5.05 -5.14
C SER A 60 -12.13 3.73 -5.36
N ILE A 61 -11.92 2.74 -4.49
CA ILE A 61 -12.62 1.46 -4.54
C ILE A 61 -14.05 1.65 -4.00
N PRO A 62 -15.09 1.26 -4.75
CA PRO A 62 -16.47 1.31 -4.26
C PRO A 62 -16.63 0.54 -2.94
N GLY A 63 -17.25 1.16 -1.94
CA GLY A 63 -17.43 0.59 -0.59
C GLY A 63 -16.32 0.96 0.40
N VAL A 64 -15.24 1.60 -0.04
CA VAL A 64 -14.24 2.20 0.85
C VAL A 64 -14.61 3.65 1.13
N ASP A 65 -14.77 4.01 2.41
CA ASP A 65 -15.00 5.39 2.86
C ASP A 65 -13.67 6.13 3.10
N ASN A 66 -12.75 5.48 3.82
CA ASN A 66 -11.47 6.08 4.17
C ASN A 66 -10.33 5.06 4.13
N THR A 67 -9.12 5.53 3.85
CA THR A 67 -7.90 4.70 3.85
C THR A 67 -6.75 5.44 4.51
N SER A 68 -5.95 4.71 5.29
CA SER A 68 -4.67 5.19 5.80
C SER A 68 -3.58 4.12 5.69
N SER A 69 -2.56 4.40 4.89
CA SER A 69 -1.42 3.51 4.68
C SER A 69 -0.18 3.95 5.45
N LYS A 70 0.63 2.98 5.89
CA LYS A 70 1.93 3.20 6.54
C LYS A 70 2.98 2.28 5.92
N MET A 71 4.16 2.83 5.66
CA MET A 71 5.30 2.11 5.10
C MET A 71 6.44 2.03 6.12
N TYR A 72 6.82 0.82 6.52
CA TYR A 72 7.97 0.55 7.37
C TYR A 72 9.17 0.17 6.51
N TYR A 73 9.86 1.20 5.99
CA TYR A 73 10.92 1.05 4.97
C TYR A 73 12.03 0.07 5.37
N THR A 74 12.48 0.07 6.62
CA THR A 74 13.55 -0.83 7.07
C THR A 74 13.10 -2.30 7.16
N GLN A 75 11.81 -2.54 7.36
CA GLN A 75 11.25 -3.86 7.59
C GLN A 75 10.67 -4.49 6.34
N GLY A 76 10.33 -3.71 5.31
CA GLY A 76 9.65 -4.25 4.14
C GLY A 76 8.13 -4.16 4.18
N ILE A 77 7.53 -3.57 5.22
CA ILE A 77 6.10 -3.78 5.51
C ILE A 77 5.27 -2.58 5.04
N LEU A 78 4.23 -2.86 4.25
CA LEU A 78 3.17 -1.91 3.90
C LEU A 78 1.88 -2.32 4.63
N THR A 79 1.40 -1.47 5.52
CA THR A 79 0.09 -1.64 6.18
C THR A 79 -0.91 -0.68 5.56
N ILE A 80 -2.07 -1.19 5.16
CA ILE A 80 -3.19 -0.44 4.61
C ILE A 80 -4.37 -0.63 5.54
N ASN A 81 -4.80 0.45 6.19
CA ASN A 81 -6.00 0.43 7.03
C ASN A 81 -7.15 0.96 6.20
N VAL A 82 -8.20 0.17 6.07
CA VAL A 82 -9.41 0.50 5.33
C VAL A 82 -10.53 0.74 6.32
N THR A 83 -11.30 1.80 6.08
CA THR A 83 -12.61 2.01 6.70
C THR A 83 -13.63 1.95 5.59
N GLU A 84 -14.55 1.00 5.68
CA GLU A 84 -15.59 0.81 4.69
C GLU A 84 -16.83 1.62 5.08
N ASP A 85 -17.52 2.14 4.07
CA ASP A 85 -18.82 2.76 4.29
C ASP A 85 -19.76 1.65 4.75
N ALA A 86 -20.26 1.77 5.98
CA ALA A 86 -21.29 0.89 6.48
C ALA A 86 -22.57 1.24 5.72
N GLY A 87 -22.71 0.69 4.51
CA GLY A 87 -23.91 0.78 3.71
C GLY A 87 -25.10 0.62 4.64
N ASP A 88 -25.87 1.69 4.73
CA ASP A 88 -26.95 1.89 5.68
C ASP A 88 -27.69 0.56 5.89
N ARG A 89 -27.68 0.06 7.13
CA ARG A 89 -28.48 -1.09 7.52
C ARG A 89 -29.95 -0.67 7.43
N VAL A 90 -30.55 -0.83 6.24
CA VAL A 90 -31.99 -0.75 6.02
C VAL A 90 -32.57 -2.15 6.02
#